data_AF-A0A803PKP4-F1
#
_entry.id   AF-A0A803PKP4-F1
#
_cell.length_a   1.000
_cell.length_b   1.000
_cell.length_c   1.000
_cell.angle_alpha   90.00
_cell.angle_beta   90.00
_cell.angle_gamma   90.00
#
_symmetry.space_group_name_H-M   'P 1'
#
loop_
_entity.id
_entity.type
_entity.pdbx_description
1 polymer ?
#
loop_
_entity_poly.entity_id
_entity_poly.type
_entity_poly.pdbx_seq_one_letter_code
_entity_poly.pdbx_strand_id
1 'polypeptide(L)'
;MDGHGGCAATDYVAENLGKNIVKGVEDVPNSDEEKVAEAIREGYLVTDKEFLSQGVSSGACAASVLVKNGKLHVANVGDCRVVLSRKGVAHVLTNDHRLTTREDERLRIENSGGFVHCRNGVWRVQGSLAVSRAIGDQHLKEWVISEPEIKTIPITSDCQFLIVASDGLWDKIYDREAVDIVLRENSTLKACKRLVDMSSSRGNMDDITVMVVKLHNFMHI
;
A
#
# COMPACT_ATOMS: atom_id res chain seq x y z
N MET A 1 -0.97 3.76 4.96
CA MET A 1 0.19 3.30 5.75
C MET A 1 -0.40 2.58 6.94
N ASP A 2 0.28 1.54 7.38
CA ASP A 2 -0.17 0.68 8.46
C ASP A 2 1.06 0.22 9.25
N GLY A 3 1.07 0.42 10.56
CA GLY A 3 2.27 0.35 11.38
C GLY A 3 2.28 -0.82 12.33
N HIS A 4 3.47 -1.38 12.58
CA HIS A 4 3.65 -2.44 13.56
C HIS A 4 4.93 -2.26 14.38
N GLY A 5 4.89 -2.74 15.63
CA GLY A 5 6.01 -2.59 16.56
C GLY A 5 6.23 -1.16 17.07
N GLY A 6 5.27 -0.25 16.86
CA GLY A 6 5.33 1.17 17.24
C GLY A 6 4.90 2.08 16.08
N CYS A 7 4.74 3.38 16.34
CA CYS A 7 4.31 4.35 15.32
C CYS A 7 5.46 5.01 14.55
N ALA A 8 6.71 4.88 15.01
CA ALA A 8 7.84 5.64 14.47
C ALA A 8 8.07 5.43 12.96
N ALA A 9 7.98 4.19 12.47
CA ALA A 9 8.06 3.89 11.04
C ALA A 9 6.91 4.56 10.27
N THR A 10 5.66 4.42 10.73
CA THR A 10 4.48 5.02 10.09
C THR A 10 4.57 6.55 10.02
N ASP A 11 4.95 7.19 11.12
CA ASP A 11 5.11 8.65 11.20
C ASP A 11 6.20 9.11 10.22
N TYR A 12 7.33 8.38 10.19
CA TYR A 12 8.43 8.70 9.28
C TYR A 12 8.04 8.54 7.80
N VAL A 13 7.36 7.44 7.45
CA VAL A 13 6.86 7.20 6.09
C VAL A 13 5.87 8.28 5.68
N ALA A 14 4.97 8.68 6.57
CA ALA A 14 3.98 9.74 6.31
C ALA A 14 4.65 11.09 5.99
N GLU A 15 5.76 11.40 6.67
CA GLU A 15 6.48 12.65 6.47
C GLU A 15 7.43 12.64 5.26
N ASN A 16 8.02 11.49 4.90
CA ASN A 16 9.18 11.46 4.01
C ASN A 16 8.94 10.73 2.67
N LEU A 17 8.14 9.66 2.64
CA LEU A 17 8.00 8.82 1.44
C LEU A 17 7.52 9.62 0.23
N GLY A 18 6.47 10.43 0.40
CA GLY A 18 5.94 11.27 -0.67
C GLY A 18 6.97 12.28 -1.19
N LYS A 19 7.76 12.90 -0.30
CA LYS A 19 8.81 13.86 -0.67
C LYS A 19 9.93 13.17 -1.47
N ASN A 20 10.37 12.00 -1.03
CA ASN A 20 11.41 11.22 -1.68
C ASN A 20 10.98 10.75 -3.08
N ILE A 21 9.72 10.30 -3.24
CA ILE A 21 9.16 9.95 -4.55
C ILE A 21 9.08 11.19 -5.46
N VAL A 22 8.49 12.30 -4.98
CA VAL A 22 8.30 13.52 -5.78
C VAL A 22 9.64 14.06 -6.26
N LYS A 23 10.65 14.12 -5.39
CA LYS A 23 12.00 14.53 -5.73
C LYS A 23 12.61 13.65 -6.82
N GLY A 24 12.42 12.33 -6.75
CA GLY A 24 12.95 11.40 -7.74
C GLY A 24 12.29 11.53 -9.12
N VAL A 25 11.00 11.89 -9.16
CA VAL A 25 10.26 11.98 -10.44
C VAL A 25 10.29 13.37 -11.07
N GLU A 26 10.75 14.41 -10.37
CA GLU A 26 10.69 15.82 -10.81
C GLU A 26 11.36 16.00 -12.19
N ASP A 27 12.56 15.45 -12.36
CA ASP A 27 13.35 15.56 -13.59
C ASP A 27 13.09 14.45 -14.62
N VAL A 28 12.17 13.52 -14.33
CA VAL A 28 11.88 12.39 -15.23
C VAL A 28 11.00 12.87 -16.40
N PRO A 29 11.46 12.70 -17.66
CA PRO A 29 10.69 13.06 -18.84
C PRO A 29 9.33 12.37 -18.90
N ASN A 30 8.33 13.07 -19.43
CA ASN A 30 6.95 12.59 -19.39
C ASN A 30 6.69 11.29 -20.16
N SER A 31 7.57 10.96 -21.12
CA SER A 31 7.49 9.75 -21.94
C SER A 31 8.15 8.52 -21.33
N ASP A 32 8.83 8.64 -20.18
CA ASP A 32 9.71 7.59 -19.64
C ASP A 32 9.11 6.93 -18.39
N GLU A 33 8.14 6.06 -18.61
CA GLU A 33 7.41 5.35 -17.53
C GLU A 33 8.31 4.44 -16.70
N GLU A 34 9.35 3.87 -17.32
CA GLU A 34 10.32 3.02 -16.64
C GLU A 34 11.11 3.83 -15.62
N LYS A 35 11.60 5.02 -16.01
CA LYS A 35 12.25 5.94 -15.05
C LYS A 35 11.32 6.46 -13.97
N VAL A 36 10.03 6.65 -14.26
CA VAL A 36 9.06 7.01 -13.21
C VAL A 36 8.94 5.86 -12.20
N ALA A 37 8.84 4.61 -12.66
CA ALA A 37 8.81 3.45 -11.78
C ALA A 37 10.12 3.29 -10.99
N GLU A 38 11.26 3.52 -11.61
CA GLU A 38 12.57 3.52 -10.96
C GLU A 38 12.66 4.60 -9.87
N ALA A 39 12.27 5.83 -10.17
CA ALA A 39 12.24 6.91 -9.18
C ALA A 39 11.29 6.63 -8.01
N ILE A 40 10.12 6.00 -8.25
CA ILE A 40 9.23 5.56 -7.18
C ILE A 40 9.91 4.49 -6.33
N ARG A 41 10.53 3.48 -6.95
CA ARG A 41 11.29 2.42 -6.24
C ARG A 41 12.38 3.03 -5.37
N GLU A 42 13.20 3.91 -5.92
CA GLU A 42 14.24 4.63 -5.17
C GLU A 42 13.66 5.44 -4.02
N GLY A 43 12.50 6.08 -4.20
CA GLY A 43 11.79 6.77 -3.13
C GLY A 43 11.49 5.87 -1.92
N TYR A 44 11.06 4.62 -2.14
CA TYR A 44 10.86 3.64 -1.07
C TYR A 44 12.17 3.20 -0.43
N LEU A 45 13.19 2.86 -1.24
CA LEU A 45 14.49 2.38 -0.75
C LEU A 45 15.25 3.44 0.05
N VAL A 46 15.23 4.70 -0.39
CA VAL A 46 15.81 5.84 0.34
C VAL A 46 15.07 6.04 1.66
N THR A 47 13.74 6.08 1.64
CA THR A 47 12.95 6.26 2.86
C THR A 47 13.24 5.17 3.89
N ASP A 48 13.36 3.92 3.44
CA ASP A 48 13.70 2.79 4.30
C ASP A 48 15.12 2.91 4.86
N LYS A 49 16.11 3.19 4.01
CA LYS A 49 17.50 3.39 4.44
C LYS A 49 17.64 4.53 5.47
N GLU A 50 16.98 5.65 5.24
CA GLU A 50 17.00 6.80 6.15
C GLU A 50 16.30 6.47 7.47
N PHE A 51 15.17 5.76 7.43
CA PHE A 51 14.50 5.30 8.64
C PHE A 51 15.36 4.33 9.47
N LEU A 52 15.95 3.32 8.83
CA LEU A 52 16.85 2.35 9.49
C LEU A 52 18.05 3.03 10.16
N SER A 53 18.52 4.16 9.60
CA SER A 53 19.63 4.93 10.18
C SER A 53 19.28 5.59 11.53
N GLN A 54 18.00 5.71 11.87
CA GLN A 54 17.55 6.22 13.17
C GLN A 54 17.72 5.20 14.31
N GLY A 55 17.94 3.92 13.99
CA GLY A 55 18.12 2.87 15.01
C GLY A 55 16.88 2.57 15.84
N VAL A 56 15.68 2.94 15.36
CA VAL A 56 14.40 2.69 16.03
C VAL A 56 13.76 1.42 15.47
N SER A 57 13.35 0.52 16.36
CA SER A 57 12.70 -0.74 15.98
C SER A 57 11.19 -0.53 15.80
N SER A 58 10.73 -0.41 14.56
CA SER A 58 9.32 -0.55 14.13
C SER A 58 9.28 -0.80 12.63
N GLY A 59 8.10 -1.10 12.08
CA GLY A 59 7.90 -1.25 10.65
C GLY A 59 6.57 -0.69 10.19
N ALA A 60 6.45 -0.47 8.89
CA ALA A 60 5.23 0.04 8.27
C ALA A 60 5.01 -0.53 6.87
N CYS A 61 3.78 -0.98 6.62
CA CYS A 61 3.22 -1.17 5.29
C CYS A 61 2.88 0.19 4.67
N ALA A 62 3.08 0.33 3.37
CA ALA A 62 2.82 1.57 2.65
C ALA A 62 2.29 1.29 1.25
N ALA A 63 1.19 1.96 0.92
CA ALA A 63 0.70 2.07 -0.44
C ALA A 63 0.65 3.55 -0.84
N SER A 64 1.19 3.88 -2.00
CA SER A 64 1.22 5.25 -2.54
C SER A 64 0.62 5.30 -3.94
N VAL A 65 0.00 6.42 -4.27
CA VAL A 65 -0.51 6.70 -5.63
C VAL A 65 0.08 8.02 -6.10
N LEU A 66 0.85 7.98 -7.18
CA LEU A 66 1.33 9.16 -7.89
C LEU A 66 0.48 9.37 -9.14
N VAL A 67 -0.05 10.58 -9.31
CA VAL A 67 -0.66 11.04 -10.56
C VAL A 67 0.40 11.80 -11.34
N LYS A 68 0.76 11.31 -12.53
CA LYS A 68 1.68 12.00 -13.44
C LYS A 68 1.28 11.70 -14.89
N ASN A 69 1.18 12.75 -15.71
CA ASN A 69 0.91 12.67 -17.16
C ASN A 69 -0.34 11.85 -17.53
N GLY A 70 -1.47 12.13 -16.88
CA GLY A 70 -2.70 11.36 -17.07
C GLY A 70 -2.62 9.88 -16.68
N LYS A 71 -1.62 9.47 -15.88
CA LYS A 71 -1.45 8.09 -15.40
C LYS A 71 -1.44 8.02 -13.88
N LEU A 72 -1.91 6.88 -13.35
CA LEU A 72 -1.75 6.48 -11.97
C LEU A 72 -0.57 5.51 -11.89
N HIS A 73 0.40 5.85 -11.05
CA HIS A 73 1.47 4.94 -10.64
C HIS A 73 1.18 4.54 -9.20
N VAL A 74 0.79 3.28 -9.01
CA VAL A 74 0.44 2.71 -7.71
C VAL A 74 1.59 1.85 -7.25
N ALA A 75 2.13 2.12 -6.07
CA ALA A 75 3.20 1.35 -5.47
C ALA A 75 2.78 0.81 -4.10
N ASN A 76 3.21 -0.41 -3.76
CA ASN A 76 2.86 -1.06 -2.50
C ASN A 76 4.02 -1.84 -1.90
N VAL A 77 4.19 -1.75 -0.58
CA VAL A 77 4.91 -2.70 0.28
C VAL A 77 4.00 -3.06 1.45
N GLY A 78 3.89 -4.35 1.75
CA GLY A 78 2.96 -4.84 2.76
C GLY A 78 1.56 -5.12 2.22
N ASP A 79 0.57 -5.03 3.08
CA ASP A 79 -0.81 -5.47 2.90
C ASP A 79 -1.86 -4.35 2.97
N CYS A 80 -1.41 -3.09 2.87
CA CYS A 80 -2.28 -2.03 2.39
C CYS A 80 -2.74 -2.35 0.96
N ARG A 81 -3.96 -1.92 0.59
CA ARG A 81 -4.51 -2.15 -0.75
C ARG A 81 -5.10 -0.89 -1.37
N VAL A 82 -4.90 -0.79 -2.69
CA VAL A 82 -5.49 0.26 -3.54
C VAL A 82 -6.48 -0.37 -4.50
N VAL A 83 -7.72 0.11 -4.47
CA VAL A 83 -8.82 -0.34 -5.33
C VAL A 83 -9.34 0.83 -6.16
N LEU A 84 -9.42 0.66 -7.47
CA LEU A 84 -10.02 1.59 -8.41
C LEU A 84 -11.47 1.24 -8.67
N SER A 85 -12.37 2.22 -8.61
CA SER A 85 -13.68 2.12 -9.24
C SER A 85 -13.62 2.57 -10.70
N ARG A 86 -13.88 1.64 -11.62
CA ARG A 86 -13.99 1.90 -13.06
C ARG A 86 -15.34 1.42 -13.56
N LYS A 87 -16.14 2.31 -14.17
CA LYS A 87 -17.55 2.02 -14.55
C LYS A 87 -18.37 1.40 -13.41
N GLY A 88 -18.09 1.83 -12.19
CA GLY A 88 -18.71 1.32 -10.96
C GLY A 88 -18.26 -0.08 -10.57
N VAL A 89 -17.17 -0.61 -11.12
CA VAL A 89 -16.59 -1.94 -10.82
C VAL A 89 -15.27 -1.79 -10.08
N ALA A 90 -15.05 -2.64 -9.08
CA ALA A 90 -13.81 -2.69 -8.32
C ALA A 90 -12.69 -3.36 -9.12
N HIS A 91 -11.56 -2.66 -9.24
CA HIS A 91 -10.33 -3.16 -9.84
C HIS A 91 -9.19 -2.98 -8.84
N VAL A 92 -8.67 -4.09 -8.32
CA VAL A 92 -7.52 -4.05 -7.41
C VAL A 92 -6.26 -3.68 -8.18
N LEU A 93 -5.54 -2.67 -7.67
CA LEU A 93 -4.32 -2.13 -8.29
C LEU A 93 -3.04 -2.61 -7.62
N THR A 94 -3.13 -3.18 -6.42
CA THR A 94 -2.00 -3.74 -5.65
C THR A 94 -2.15 -5.25 -5.48
N ASN A 95 -1.06 -5.92 -5.16
CA ASN A 95 -1.08 -7.30 -4.67
C ASN A 95 -0.54 -7.27 -3.24
N ASP A 96 -1.34 -7.71 -2.28
CA ASP A 96 -0.98 -7.65 -0.87
C ASP A 96 0.19 -8.60 -0.62
N HIS A 97 1.23 -8.14 0.07
CA HIS A 97 2.43 -8.92 0.41
C HIS A 97 2.19 -9.86 1.60
N ARG A 98 1.03 -10.52 1.62
CA ARG A 98 0.64 -11.50 2.64
C ARG A 98 1.18 -12.86 2.27
N LEU A 99 1.91 -13.47 3.20
CA LEU A 99 2.51 -14.79 2.99
C LEU A 99 1.48 -15.90 2.75
N THR A 100 0.21 -15.72 3.13
CA THR A 100 -0.85 -16.71 2.87
C THR A 100 -1.14 -16.85 1.37
N THR A 101 -1.12 -15.73 0.61
CA THR A 101 -1.50 -15.69 -0.81
C THR A 101 -0.30 -15.56 -1.75
N ARG A 102 0.86 -15.08 -1.27
CA ARG A 102 2.07 -14.84 -2.07
C ARG A 102 3.06 -15.99 -1.93
N GLU A 103 2.86 -17.05 -2.71
CA GLU A 103 3.80 -18.19 -2.74
C GLU A 103 5.20 -17.81 -3.21
N ASP A 104 5.27 -16.92 -4.20
CA ASP A 104 6.51 -16.33 -4.69
C ASP A 104 7.30 -15.62 -3.58
N GLU A 105 6.63 -14.91 -2.68
CA GLU A 105 7.28 -14.26 -1.54
C GLU A 105 7.75 -15.28 -0.48
N ARG A 106 6.99 -16.37 -0.24
CA ARG A 106 7.45 -17.46 0.64
C ARG A 106 8.73 -18.10 0.09
N LEU A 107 8.73 -18.43 -1.21
CA LEU A 107 9.90 -19.00 -1.88
C LEU A 107 11.09 -18.05 -1.88
N ARG A 108 10.87 -16.74 -2.09
CA ARG A 108 11.94 -15.72 -2.00
C ARG A 108 12.61 -15.76 -0.62
N ILE A 109 11.82 -15.80 0.45
CA ILE A 109 12.33 -15.82 1.82
C ILE A 109 13.13 -17.09 2.10
N GLU A 110 12.59 -18.26 1.74
CA GLU A 110 13.23 -19.56 1.97
C GLU A 110 14.53 -19.70 1.16
N ASN A 111 14.55 -19.24 -0.10
CA ASN A 111 15.74 -19.24 -0.95
C ASN A 111 16.84 -18.30 -0.45
N SER A 112 16.48 -17.27 0.32
CA SER A 112 17.40 -16.38 1.02
C SER A 112 17.81 -16.91 2.41
N GLY A 113 17.57 -18.18 2.71
CA GLY A 113 17.96 -18.82 3.98
C GLY A 113 17.05 -18.50 5.16
N GLY A 114 15.94 -17.78 4.92
CA GLY A 114 14.91 -17.55 5.93
C GLY A 114 13.96 -18.73 6.06
N PHE A 115 13.00 -18.63 6.99
CA PHE A 115 11.88 -19.56 7.04
C PHE A 115 10.56 -18.83 7.20
N VAL A 116 9.48 -19.47 6.75
CA VAL A 116 8.11 -19.04 7.01
C VAL A 116 7.41 -20.07 7.90
N HIS A 117 6.70 -19.61 8.92
CA HIS A 117 6.00 -20.48 9.86
C HIS A 117 4.51 -20.17 9.87
N CYS A 118 3.69 -21.20 9.65
CA CYS A 118 2.23 -21.08 9.71
C CYS A 118 1.73 -21.46 11.09
N ARG A 119 1.06 -20.52 11.77
CA ARG A 119 0.37 -20.75 13.04
C ARG A 119 -1.05 -20.23 12.96
N ASN A 120 -2.03 -21.09 13.25
CA ASN A 120 -3.47 -20.77 13.19
C ASN A 120 -3.90 -20.17 11.83
N GLY A 121 -3.34 -20.69 10.72
CA GLY A 121 -3.65 -20.21 9.37
C GLY A 121 -2.95 -18.91 8.95
N VAL A 122 -2.14 -18.30 9.82
CA VAL A 122 -1.36 -17.10 9.51
C VAL A 122 0.11 -17.49 9.35
N TRP A 123 0.65 -17.24 8.15
CA TRP A 123 2.06 -17.41 7.84
C TRP A 123 2.86 -16.21 8.32
N ARG A 124 4.06 -16.45 8.88
CA ARG A 124 4.94 -15.41 9.42
C ARG A 124 6.40 -15.61 9.02
N VAL A 125 7.06 -14.55 8.58
CA VAL A 125 8.52 -14.49 8.33
C VAL A 125 9.25 -14.69 9.65
N GLN A 126 10.14 -15.68 9.72
CA GLN A 126 10.87 -16.06 10.94
C GLN A 126 9.94 -16.31 12.14
N GLY A 127 8.68 -16.69 11.90
CA GLY A 127 7.65 -16.83 12.95
C GLY A 127 7.16 -15.52 13.57
N SER A 128 7.64 -14.36 13.12
CA SER A 128 7.36 -13.04 13.71
C SER A 128 6.32 -12.25 12.90
N LEU A 129 6.65 -11.86 11.67
CA LEU A 129 5.91 -10.85 10.90
C LEU A 129 5.02 -11.47 9.81
N ALA A 130 3.76 -11.03 9.68
CA ALA A 130 2.78 -11.63 8.76
C ALA A 130 2.88 -11.09 7.30
N VAL A 131 3.66 -10.04 7.08
CA VAL A 131 3.94 -9.46 5.76
C VAL A 131 5.37 -9.76 5.31
N SER A 132 5.56 -9.89 4.00
CA SER A 132 6.88 -10.18 3.40
C SER A 132 7.66 -8.95 2.98
N ARG A 133 7.01 -7.78 2.93
CA ARG A 133 7.62 -6.50 2.54
C ARG A 133 7.12 -5.38 3.44
N ALA A 134 8.02 -4.49 3.83
CA ALA A 134 7.73 -3.33 4.68
C ALA A 134 8.91 -2.35 4.67
N ILE A 135 8.64 -1.12 5.09
CA ILE A 135 9.65 -0.14 5.48
C ILE A 135 9.99 -0.38 6.96
N GLY A 136 11.27 -0.31 7.33
CA GLY A 136 11.75 -0.62 8.67
C GLY A 136 12.03 -2.11 8.86
N ASP A 137 11.64 -2.64 10.02
CA ASP A 137 11.87 -4.04 10.41
C ASP A 137 13.35 -4.46 10.33
N GLN A 138 14.24 -3.63 10.88
CA GLN A 138 15.70 -3.83 10.80
C GLN A 138 16.16 -5.27 11.12
N HIS A 139 15.55 -5.87 12.14
CA HIS A 139 15.85 -7.24 12.59
C HIS A 139 15.43 -8.36 11.61
N LEU A 140 14.61 -8.04 10.61
CA LEU A 140 14.14 -8.98 9.57
C LEU A 140 14.54 -8.54 8.16
N LYS A 141 15.35 -7.48 8.00
CA LYS A 141 15.59 -6.83 6.70
C LYS A 141 16.25 -7.73 5.64
N GLU A 142 16.89 -8.81 6.07
CA GLU A 142 17.38 -9.86 5.17
C GLU A 142 16.26 -10.52 4.36
N TRP A 143 15.04 -10.60 4.91
CA TRP A 143 13.89 -11.30 4.31
C TRP A 143 12.71 -10.36 4.04
N VAL A 144 12.54 -9.31 4.84
CA VAL A 144 11.50 -8.29 4.71
C VAL A 144 12.06 -7.10 3.94
N ILE A 145 11.79 -7.06 2.64
CA ILE A 145 12.35 -6.06 1.72
C ILE A 145 11.45 -4.83 1.62
N SER A 146 12.05 -3.67 1.32
CA SER A 146 11.36 -2.39 1.10
C SER A 146 11.09 -2.10 -0.38
N GLU A 147 11.40 -3.03 -1.29
CA GLU A 147 11.15 -2.84 -2.72
C GLU A 147 9.65 -2.95 -3.06
N PRO A 148 9.03 -1.88 -3.59
CA PRO A 148 7.62 -1.88 -3.90
C PRO A 148 7.30 -2.65 -5.19
N GLU A 149 6.11 -3.25 -5.23
CA GLU A 149 5.47 -3.59 -6.51
C GLU A 149 4.77 -2.37 -7.08
N ILE A 150 5.01 -2.08 -8.36
CA ILE A 150 4.52 -0.86 -9.02
C ILE A 150 3.62 -1.25 -10.20
N LYS A 151 2.44 -0.63 -10.26
CA LYS A 151 1.48 -0.77 -11.35
C LYS A 151 1.15 0.61 -11.92
N THR A 152 1.36 0.76 -13.23
CA THR A 152 0.99 1.97 -13.96
C THR A 152 -0.27 1.73 -14.78
N ILE A 153 -1.25 2.62 -14.68
CA ILE A 153 -2.46 2.58 -15.52
C ILE A 153 -2.84 3.98 -16.02
N PRO A 154 -3.41 4.10 -17.24
CA PRO A 154 -3.95 5.37 -17.70
C PRO A 154 -5.20 5.76 -16.92
N ILE A 155 -5.32 7.06 -16.62
CA ILE A 155 -6.56 7.67 -16.16
C ILE A 155 -7.43 7.87 -17.38
N THR A 156 -8.60 7.23 -17.37
CA THR A 156 -9.57 7.33 -18.46
C THR A 156 -10.89 7.85 -17.89
N SER A 157 -11.77 8.34 -18.76
CA SER A 157 -13.03 8.98 -18.35
C SER A 157 -13.97 8.06 -17.57
N ASP A 158 -13.73 6.75 -17.59
CA ASP A 158 -14.49 5.77 -16.85
C ASP A 158 -13.89 5.42 -15.47
N CYS A 159 -12.72 5.97 -15.12
CA CYS A 159 -12.13 5.90 -13.78
C CYS A 159 -12.77 6.94 -12.85
N GLN A 160 -13.48 6.49 -11.81
CA GLN A 160 -14.29 7.39 -10.95
C GLN A 160 -13.54 7.83 -9.69
N PHE A 161 -12.99 6.88 -8.95
CA PHE A 161 -12.30 7.13 -7.68
C PHE A 161 -11.39 5.96 -7.29
N LEU A 162 -10.45 6.23 -6.38
CA LEU A 162 -9.63 5.24 -5.70
C LEU A 162 -10.08 5.10 -4.25
N ILE A 163 -9.95 3.89 -3.70
CA ILE A 163 -9.98 3.59 -2.28
C ILE A 163 -8.59 3.08 -1.90
N VAL A 164 -7.93 3.76 -0.97
CA VAL A 164 -6.64 3.35 -0.39
C VAL A 164 -6.88 3.07 1.07
N ALA A 165 -6.59 1.87 1.55
CA ALA A 165 -6.81 1.54 2.96
C ALA A 165 -5.82 0.52 3.50
N SER A 166 -5.67 0.53 4.83
CA SER A 166 -4.98 -0.52 5.60
C SER A 166 -5.80 -1.82 5.59
N ASP A 167 -5.19 -2.90 6.04
CA ASP A 167 -5.87 -4.18 6.08
C ASP A 167 -7.01 -4.23 7.11
N GLY A 168 -6.98 -3.37 8.12
CA GLY A 168 -8.12 -3.13 9.03
C GLY A 168 -9.43 -2.82 8.30
N LEU A 169 -9.40 -2.35 7.04
CA LEU A 169 -10.59 -2.34 6.18
C LEU A 169 -10.75 -3.67 5.42
N TRP A 170 -9.72 -4.06 4.67
CA TRP A 170 -9.77 -5.11 3.66
C TRP A 170 -9.97 -6.52 4.21
N ASP A 171 -9.69 -6.73 5.50
CA ASP A 171 -9.95 -8.00 6.19
C ASP A 171 -11.43 -8.24 6.48
N LYS A 172 -12.25 -7.19 6.50
CA LYS A 172 -13.69 -7.27 6.81
C LYS A 172 -14.59 -6.86 5.66
N ILE A 173 -14.12 -6.03 4.75
CA ILE A 173 -14.90 -5.45 3.65
C ILE A 173 -14.30 -5.89 2.31
N TYR A 174 -15.15 -6.49 1.46
CA TYR A 174 -14.73 -6.91 0.12
C TYR A 174 -14.59 -5.72 -0.83
N ASP A 175 -13.70 -5.82 -1.83
CA ASP A 175 -13.39 -4.72 -2.75
C ASP A 175 -14.64 -4.17 -3.46
N ARG A 176 -15.53 -5.07 -3.94
CA ARG A 176 -16.79 -4.69 -4.58
C ARG A 176 -17.72 -3.95 -3.63
N GLU A 177 -17.85 -4.45 -2.42
CA GLU A 177 -18.69 -3.85 -1.39
C GLU A 177 -18.20 -2.45 -1.03
N ALA A 178 -16.89 -2.27 -0.89
CA ALA A 178 -16.29 -0.96 -0.62
C ALA A 178 -16.63 0.05 -1.73
N VAL A 179 -16.49 -0.35 -2.99
CA VAL A 179 -16.88 0.47 -4.15
C VAL A 179 -18.37 0.82 -4.13
N ASP A 180 -19.24 -0.14 -3.83
CA ASP A 180 -20.69 0.09 -3.75
C ASP A 180 -21.07 1.08 -2.65
N ILE A 181 -20.39 1.05 -1.50
CA ILE A 181 -20.58 2.02 -0.43
C ILE A 181 -20.20 3.43 -0.90
N VAL A 182 -19.02 3.58 -1.51
CA VAL A 182 -18.54 4.89 -1.99
C VAL A 182 -19.46 5.45 -3.07
N LEU A 183 -20.01 4.60 -3.97
CA LEU A 183 -20.94 5.03 -5.01
C LEU A 183 -22.29 5.53 -4.48
N ARG A 184 -22.73 5.05 -3.30
CA ARG A 184 -24.02 5.43 -2.69
C ARG A 184 -23.93 6.67 -1.82
N GLU A 185 -22.72 7.02 -1.37
CA GLU A 185 -22.51 8.12 -0.44
C GLU A 185 -22.30 9.46 -1.15
N ASN A 186 -22.91 10.51 -0.59
CA ASN A 186 -22.89 11.84 -1.20
C ASN A 186 -21.56 12.60 -1.00
N SER A 187 -20.68 12.13 -0.10
CA SER A 187 -19.35 12.70 0.12
C SER A 187 -18.32 11.64 0.44
N THR A 188 -17.06 11.92 0.11
CA THR A 188 -15.93 11.00 0.41
C THR A 188 -15.76 10.79 1.91
N LEU A 189 -15.95 11.83 2.72
CA LEU A 189 -15.84 11.72 4.18
C LEU A 189 -16.91 10.78 4.76
N LYS A 190 -18.16 10.88 4.29
CA LYS A 190 -19.23 9.96 4.72
C LYS A 190 -18.94 8.54 4.26
N ALA A 191 -18.44 8.36 3.05
CA ALA A 191 -18.02 7.06 2.55
C ALA A 191 -16.91 6.44 3.40
N CYS A 192 -15.83 7.18 3.69
CA CYS A 192 -14.76 6.73 4.57
C CYS A 192 -15.29 6.34 5.95
N LYS A 193 -16.12 7.19 6.57
CA LYS A 193 -16.72 6.89 7.88
C LYS A 193 -17.57 5.62 7.83
N ARG A 194 -18.40 5.47 6.80
CA ARG A 194 -19.25 4.28 6.62
C ARG A 194 -18.43 3.01 6.46
N LEU A 195 -17.33 3.06 5.71
CA LEU A 195 -16.40 1.95 5.52
C LEU A 195 -15.74 1.54 6.85
N VAL A 196 -15.26 2.52 7.62
CA VAL A 196 -14.69 2.31 8.97
C VAL A 196 -15.73 1.69 9.90
N ASP A 197 -16.90 2.31 10.04
CA ASP A 197 -17.99 1.84 10.91
C ASP A 197 -18.41 0.40 10.55
N MET A 198 -18.48 0.07 9.25
CA MET A 198 -18.82 -1.27 8.79
C MET A 198 -17.74 -2.30 9.14
N SER A 199 -16.47 -1.99 8.95
CA SER A 199 -15.38 -2.90 9.34
C SER A 199 -15.37 -3.12 10.85
N SER A 200 -15.48 -2.05 11.66
CA SER A 200 -15.59 -2.15 13.13
C SER A 200 -16.80 -3.00 13.56
N SER A 201 -17.96 -2.82 12.93
CA SER A 201 -19.17 -3.60 13.24
C SER A 201 -19.03 -5.10 12.93
N ARG A 202 -18.07 -5.47 12.08
CA ARG A 202 -17.72 -6.87 11.76
C ARG A 202 -16.60 -7.42 12.65
N GLY A 203 -16.35 -6.76 13.77
CA GLY A 203 -15.39 -7.20 14.78
C GLY A 203 -13.93 -6.97 14.38
N ASN A 204 -13.64 -5.94 13.56
CA ASN A 204 -12.26 -5.51 13.40
C ASN A 204 -11.71 -5.00 14.73
N MET A 205 -10.51 -5.46 15.10
CA MET A 205 -9.80 -5.00 16.30
C MET A 205 -8.52 -4.22 15.95
N ASP A 206 -8.25 -4.06 14.65
CA ASP A 206 -7.08 -3.34 14.16
C ASP A 206 -7.39 -1.86 13.92
N ASP A 207 -6.34 -1.07 13.71
CA ASP A 207 -6.45 0.30 13.25
C ASP A 207 -6.96 0.34 11.81
N ILE A 208 -7.88 1.28 11.54
CA ILE A 208 -8.53 1.39 10.23
C ILE A 208 -8.24 2.76 9.64
N THR A 209 -7.47 2.77 8.55
CA THR A 209 -7.24 3.97 7.75
C THR A 209 -7.87 3.80 6.37
N VAL A 210 -8.71 4.76 5.96
CA VAL A 210 -9.36 4.75 4.64
C VAL A 210 -9.28 6.13 3.99
N MET A 211 -8.80 6.18 2.76
CA MET A 211 -8.78 7.36 1.91
C MET A 211 -9.56 7.09 0.61
N VAL A 212 -10.46 8.00 0.27
CA VAL A 212 -11.20 7.98 -1.01
C VAL A 212 -10.80 9.20 -1.82
N VAL A 213 -10.25 8.96 -3.02
CA VAL A 213 -9.76 10.01 -3.93
C VAL A 213 -10.60 10.00 -5.20
N LYS A 214 -11.36 11.06 -5.46
CA LYS A 214 -12.13 11.17 -6.71
C LYS A 214 -11.20 11.57 -7.86
N LEU A 215 -11.25 10.82 -8.97
CA LEU A 215 -10.30 10.95 -10.08
C LEU A 215 -10.65 12.03 -11.10
N HIS A 216 -11.88 12.56 -11.08
CA HIS A 216 -12.32 13.57 -12.05
C HIS A 216 -11.42 14.82 -12.10
N ASN A 217 -10.85 15.23 -10.97
CA ASN A 217 -9.96 16.39 -10.90
C ASN A 217 -8.58 16.16 -11.54
N PHE A 218 -8.24 14.92 -11.85
CA PHE A 218 -6.93 14.52 -12.38
C PHE A 218 -6.99 14.12 -13.86
N MET A 219 -8.17 14.18 -14.49
CA MET A 219 -8.34 13.84 -15.91
C MET A 219 -7.83 14.94 -16.87
N HIS A 220 -7.49 16.11 -16.35
CA HIS A 220 -7.04 17.27 -17.12
C HIS A 220 -5.59 17.68 -16.82
N ILE A 221 -4.86 16.86 -16.04
CA ILE A 221 -3.47 17.09 -15.61
C ILE A 221 -2.52 16.21 -16.42
#